data_AF-A0A450Y2P4-F1
#
_entry.id   AF-A0A450Y2P4-F1
#
_cell.length_a   1.000
_cell.length_b   1.000
_cell.length_c   1.000
_cell.angle_alpha   90.00
_cell.angle_beta   90.00
_cell.angle_gamma   90.00
#
_symmetry.space_group_name_H-M   'P 1'
#
loop_
_entity.id
_entity.type
_entity.pdbx_description
1 polymer ?
#
loop_
_entity_poly.entity_id
_entity_poly.type
_entity_poly.pdbx_seq_one_letter_code
_entity_poly.pdbx_strand_id
1 'polypeptide(L)'
;MNIDEFKLADVGIERFNKDHKRLFRYIREFSHLSERFRERAPFEDEWNQIKSIFRRLDRYVATHFKAEEELMAHQNYAHLTEHLGQHAHLISRLTVLEEKITQQDHYYISGIELFLFDWLSEHINVHDAKYRGVLDDELESLVQDALFNEILSVAQLKSILVANPAVIALVDVRTAWEQANGIIPGARAYPIDYVEGPRQSDFYNPEDRLRVFAECFHTTFRRDDFDEDKSHVLVCRSGVRTGIVLEEFLRCGLKGCELIGGVKEWERQKGDMVVKDDSVLLSYGEEEVAFPCI
;
A
#
# COMPACT_ATOMS: atom_id res chain seq x y z
N MET A 1 -18.77 28.82 12.68
CA MET A 1 -17.89 28.45 11.55
C MET A 1 -18.40 27.13 11.02
N ASN A 2 -18.64 27.00 9.71
CA ASN A 2 -19.19 25.77 9.15
C ASN A 2 -18.04 24.87 8.67
N ILE A 3 -17.63 23.92 9.52
CA ILE A 3 -16.54 22.98 9.22
C ILE A 3 -16.86 22.08 8.01
N ASP A 4 -18.15 21.86 7.72
CA ASP A 4 -18.59 21.03 6.59
C ASP A 4 -18.40 21.70 5.24
N GLU A 5 -18.39 23.04 5.21
CA GLU A 5 -18.18 23.83 4.00
C GLU A 5 -16.72 24.25 3.79
N PHE A 6 -15.84 23.94 4.74
CA PHE A 6 -14.44 24.33 4.68
C PHE A 6 -13.70 23.59 3.55
N LYS A 7 -12.90 24.34 2.78
CA LYS A 7 -12.13 23.81 1.65
C LYS A 7 -10.65 23.78 1.99
N LEU A 8 -10.07 22.60 1.82
CA LEU A 8 -8.63 22.38 1.91
C LEU A 8 -7.96 22.74 0.57
N ALA A 9 -6.77 23.33 0.65
CA ALA A 9 -5.89 23.52 -0.49
C ALA A 9 -5.51 22.17 -1.09
N ASP A 10 -5.40 22.15 -2.41
CA ASP A 10 -4.74 21.06 -3.12
C ASP A 10 -3.23 21.34 -3.11
N VAL A 11 -2.47 20.42 -2.53
CA VAL A 11 -1.03 20.56 -2.31
C VAL A 11 -0.18 19.92 -3.42
N GLY A 12 -0.82 19.43 -4.49
CA GLY A 12 -0.15 18.88 -5.67
C GLY A 12 0.30 17.42 -5.54
N ILE A 13 0.09 16.79 -4.39
CA ILE A 13 0.42 15.39 -4.12
C ILE A 13 -0.87 14.68 -3.69
N GLU A 14 -1.36 13.76 -4.53
CA GLU A 14 -2.70 13.17 -4.37
C GLU A 14 -2.83 12.37 -3.07
N ARG A 15 -1.76 11.69 -2.63
CA ARG A 15 -1.76 11.03 -1.33
C ARG A 15 -1.97 12.02 -0.19
N PHE A 16 -1.22 13.11 -0.16
CA PHE A 16 -1.35 14.11 0.91
C PHE A 16 -2.72 14.77 0.87
N ASN A 17 -3.26 15.08 -0.31
CA ASN A 17 -4.65 15.53 -0.46
C ASN A 17 -5.67 14.54 0.15
N LYS A 18 -5.48 13.23 -0.03
CA LYS A 18 -6.32 12.18 0.57
C LYS A 18 -6.15 12.13 2.09
N ASP A 19 -4.91 12.22 2.58
CA ASP A 19 -4.59 12.24 4.01
C ASP A 19 -5.21 13.45 4.71
N HIS A 20 -5.06 14.64 4.15
CA HIS A 20 -5.66 15.88 4.62
C HIS A 20 -7.18 15.78 4.72
N LYS A 21 -7.85 15.28 3.67
CA LYS A 21 -9.31 15.02 3.69
C LYS A 21 -9.71 14.06 4.80
N ARG A 22 -8.89 13.03 5.07
CA ARG A 22 -9.14 12.05 6.13
C ARG A 22 -8.96 12.65 7.53
N LEU A 23 -7.91 13.42 7.76
CA LEU A 23 -7.69 14.14 9.00
C LEU A 23 -8.83 15.11 9.29
N PHE A 24 -9.25 15.89 8.28
CA PHE A 24 -10.38 16.81 8.41
C PHE A 24 -11.70 16.11 8.69
N ARG A 25 -11.91 14.89 8.17
CA ARG A 25 -13.06 14.07 8.54
C ARG A 25 -13.06 13.72 10.03
N TYR A 26 -11.90 13.42 10.63
CA TYR A 26 -11.82 13.20 12.08
C TYR A 26 -12.16 14.47 12.87
N ILE A 27 -11.69 15.64 12.42
CA ILE A 27 -12.05 16.91 13.07
C ILE A 27 -13.56 17.18 12.95
N ARG A 28 -14.19 16.88 11.81
CA ARG A 28 -15.67 16.95 11.66
C ARG A 28 -16.40 16.01 12.61
N GLU A 29 -15.99 14.74 12.66
CA GLU A 29 -16.56 13.77 13.61
C GLU A 29 -16.43 14.26 15.06
N PHE A 30 -15.28 14.84 15.42
CA PHE A 30 -15.03 15.43 16.73
C PHE A 30 -15.91 16.66 17.00
N SER A 31 -16.04 17.56 16.01
CA SER A 31 -16.83 18.80 16.09
C SER A 31 -18.32 18.52 16.32
N HIS A 32 -18.91 17.55 15.62
CA HIS A 32 -20.31 17.14 15.85
C HIS A 32 -20.55 16.61 17.27
N LEU A 33 -19.58 15.90 17.84
CA LEU A 33 -19.65 15.46 19.25
C LEU A 33 -19.49 16.66 20.20
N SER A 34 -18.50 17.52 19.96
CA SER A 34 -18.27 18.76 20.72
C SER A 34 -19.51 19.66 20.75
N GLU A 35 -20.24 19.77 19.65
CA GLU A 35 -21.48 20.54 19.58
C GLU A 35 -22.56 20.00 20.52
N ARG A 36 -22.78 18.67 20.53
CA ARG A 36 -23.71 18.03 21.47
C ARG A 36 -23.32 18.24 22.92
N PHE A 37 -22.01 18.33 23.21
CA PHE A 37 -21.50 18.54 24.57
C PHE A 37 -21.81 19.97 25.04
N ARG A 38 -21.79 20.95 24.13
CA ARG A 38 -22.20 22.33 24.45
C ARG A 38 -23.67 22.44 24.85
N GLU A 39 -24.53 21.60 24.29
CA GLU A 39 -25.97 21.62 24.56
C GLU A 39 -26.33 20.91 25.87
N ARG A 40 -25.58 19.88 26.25
CA ARG A 40 -25.84 19.08 27.46
C ARG A 40 -24.60 18.36 27.96
N ALA A 41 -24.65 17.90 29.21
CA ALA A 41 -23.63 17.01 29.74
C ALA A 41 -23.50 15.74 28.83
N PRO A 42 -22.27 15.38 28.43
CA PRO A 42 -22.01 14.19 27.62
C PRO A 42 -22.26 12.89 28.37
N PHE A 43 -22.70 11.88 27.64
CA PHE A 43 -22.79 10.51 28.15
C PHE A 43 -21.43 9.78 28.05
N GLU A 44 -21.24 8.72 28.83
CA GLU A 44 -19.99 7.95 28.86
C GLU A 44 -19.64 7.33 27.49
N ASP A 45 -20.64 6.89 26.72
CA ASP A 45 -20.45 6.37 25.36
C ASP A 45 -19.98 7.45 24.39
N GLU A 46 -20.44 8.69 24.54
CA GLU A 46 -19.97 9.82 23.73
C GLU A 46 -18.54 10.22 24.08
N TRP A 47 -18.15 10.14 25.36
CA TRP A 47 -16.75 10.27 25.77
C TRP A 47 -15.87 9.19 25.15
N ASN A 48 -16.36 7.95 25.08
CA ASN A 48 -15.65 6.87 24.39
C ASN A 48 -15.50 7.12 22.89
N GLN A 49 -16.51 7.71 22.25
CA GLN A 49 -16.43 8.13 20.85
C GLN A 49 -15.39 9.25 20.64
N ILE A 50 -15.41 10.30 21.46
CA ILE A 50 -14.40 11.38 21.41
C ILE A 50 -12.98 10.83 21.58
N LYS A 51 -12.74 9.98 22.59
CA LYS A 51 -11.44 9.31 22.81
C LYS A 51 -11.01 8.51 21.59
N SER A 52 -11.93 7.74 20.99
CA SER A 52 -11.66 6.93 19.81
C SER A 52 -11.29 7.79 18.59
N ILE A 53 -12.04 8.85 18.32
CA ILE A 53 -11.77 9.78 17.21
C ILE A 53 -10.43 10.48 17.42
N PHE A 54 -10.16 10.99 18.62
CA PHE A 54 -8.92 11.68 18.93
C PHE A 54 -7.70 10.76 18.74
N ARG A 55 -7.75 9.51 19.21
CA ARG A 55 -6.67 8.53 19.00
C ARG A 55 -6.47 8.14 17.54
N ARG A 56 -7.56 8.08 16.76
CA ARG A 56 -7.47 7.85 15.30
C ARG A 56 -6.81 9.03 14.60
N LEU A 57 -7.15 10.26 15.01
CA LEU A 57 -6.52 11.49 14.52
C LEU A 57 -5.02 11.51 14.87
N ASP A 58 -4.68 11.38 16.16
CA ASP A 58 -3.31 11.46 16.67
C ASP A 58 -2.38 10.46 15.96
N ARG A 59 -2.79 9.19 15.88
CA ARG A 59 -2.02 8.17 15.15
C ARG A 59 -1.84 8.52 13.68
N TYR A 60 -2.88 9.03 13.04
CA TYR A 60 -2.83 9.31 11.60
C TYR A 60 -2.01 10.55 11.28
N VAL A 61 -2.05 11.57 12.15
CA VAL A 61 -1.19 12.76 12.06
C VAL A 61 0.28 12.36 12.03
N ALA A 62 0.72 11.51 12.96
CA ALA A 62 2.11 11.07 13.01
C ALA A 62 2.54 10.32 11.74
N THR A 63 1.70 9.42 11.21
CA THR A 63 1.98 8.70 9.96
C THR A 63 2.05 9.64 8.75
N HIS A 64 1.13 10.60 8.68
CA HIS A 64 1.05 11.57 7.59
C HIS A 64 2.28 12.50 7.59
N PHE A 65 2.60 13.11 8.73
CA PHE A 65 3.77 13.98 8.87
C PHE A 65 5.07 13.27 8.53
N LYS A 66 5.24 12.03 8.98
CA LYS A 66 6.41 11.23 8.62
C LYS A 66 6.55 11.08 7.11
N ALA A 67 5.45 10.85 6.38
CA ALA A 67 5.47 10.70 4.94
C ALA A 67 5.86 12.00 4.22
N GLU A 68 5.32 13.13 4.65
CA GLU A 68 5.68 14.44 4.12
C GLU A 68 7.14 14.78 4.39
N GLU A 69 7.61 14.55 5.62
CA GLU A 69 8.99 14.77 6.04
C GLU A 69 9.97 13.90 5.24
N GLU A 70 9.65 12.63 5.02
CA GLU A 70 10.45 11.72 4.20
C GLU A 70 10.55 12.23 2.75
N LEU A 71 9.43 12.66 2.16
CA LEU A 71 9.42 13.21 0.80
C LEU A 71 10.20 14.54 0.71
N MET A 72 9.96 15.45 1.65
CA MET A 72 10.66 16.73 1.75
C MET A 72 12.17 16.51 1.92
N ALA A 73 12.59 15.57 2.76
CA ALA A 73 13.99 15.23 2.96
C ALA A 73 14.61 14.63 1.70
N HIS A 74 13.90 13.71 1.04
CA HIS A 74 14.37 13.06 -0.18
C HIS A 74 14.64 14.07 -1.30
N GLN A 75 13.81 15.10 -1.42
CA GLN A 75 13.92 16.13 -2.47
C GLN A 75 14.66 17.39 -2.02
N ASN A 76 15.31 17.37 -0.84
CA ASN A 76 16.04 18.51 -0.29
C ASN A 76 15.20 19.81 -0.22
N TYR A 77 13.95 19.68 0.23
CA TYR A 77 13.04 20.81 0.34
C TYR A 77 13.59 21.92 1.24
N ALA A 78 13.68 23.14 0.71
CA ALA A 78 14.36 24.26 1.36
C ALA A 78 13.79 24.63 2.74
N HIS A 79 12.50 24.37 2.98
CA HIS A 79 11.82 24.72 4.22
C HIS A 79 11.59 23.53 5.17
N LEU A 80 12.25 22.39 4.94
CA LEU A 80 12.08 21.17 5.74
C LEU A 80 12.25 21.42 7.25
N THR A 81 13.28 22.15 7.67
CA THR A 81 13.55 22.39 9.10
C THR A 81 12.43 23.16 9.80
N GLU A 82 11.87 24.17 9.14
CA GLU A 82 10.73 24.93 9.66
C GLU A 82 9.50 24.01 9.77
N HIS A 83 9.26 23.22 8.73
CA HIS A 83 8.11 22.31 8.64
C HIS A 83 8.14 21.22 9.73
N LEU A 84 9.30 20.59 9.95
CA LEU A 84 9.55 19.67 11.07
C LEU A 84 9.23 20.30 12.43
N GLY A 85 9.58 21.57 12.62
CA GLY A 85 9.28 22.31 13.85
C GLY A 85 7.79 22.46 14.10
N GLN A 86 7.01 22.68 13.04
CA GLN A 86 5.55 22.78 13.12
C GLN A 86 4.91 21.44 13.47
N HIS A 87 5.33 20.36 12.80
CA HIS A 87 4.86 19.00 13.08
C HIS A 87 5.14 18.59 14.53
N ALA A 88 6.37 18.78 14.98
CA ALA A 88 6.76 18.50 16.36
C ALA A 88 5.93 19.31 17.37
N HIS A 89 5.62 20.57 17.04
CA HIS A 89 4.73 21.38 17.87
C HIS A 89 3.35 20.76 17.99
N LEU A 90 2.68 20.40 16.88
CA LEU A 90 1.36 19.78 16.96
C LEU A 90 1.39 18.47 17.76
N ILE A 91 2.34 17.57 17.46
CA ILE A 91 2.46 16.28 18.16
C ILE A 91 2.56 16.50 19.67
N SER A 92 3.41 17.43 20.12
CA SER A 92 3.53 17.76 21.54
C SER A 92 2.23 18.28 22.16
N ARG A 93 1.46 19.06 21.39
CA ARG A 93 0.15 19.59 21.82
C ARG A 93 -0.89 18.49 21.91
N LEU A 94 -0.93 17.55 20.96
CA LEU A 94 -1.86 16.43 20.97
C LEU A 94 -1.72 15.58 22.22
N THR A 95 -0.50 15.31 22.68
CA THR A 95 -0.27 14.58 23.95
C THR A 95 -0.94 15.27 25.14
N VAL A 96 -0.79 16.59 25.27
CA VAL A 96 -1.41 17.36 26.37
C VAL A 96 -2.94 17.36 26.25
N LEU A 97 -3.47 17.43 25.03
CA LEU A 97 -4.91 17.41 24.80
C LEU A 97 -5.53 16.03 25.06
N GLU A 98 -4.80 14.94 24.81
CA GLU A 98 -5.25 13.58 25.13
C GLU A 98 -5.49 13.42 26.64
N GLU A 99 -4.63 14.00 27.48
CA GLU A 99 -4.80 13.96 28.93
C GLU A 99 -6.11 14.65 29.36
N LYS A 100 -6.46 15.79 28.76
CA LYS A 100 -7.71 16.51 29.04
C LYS A 100 -8.94 15.73 28.63
N ILE A 101 -8.87 15.07 27.48
CA ILE A 101 -9.94 14.17 27.01
C ILE A 101 -10.09 12.97 27.95
N THR A 102 -8.97 12.40 28.41
CA THR A 102 -8.96 11.24 29.32
C THR A 102 -9.56 11.58 30.68
N GLN A 103 -9.31 12.78 31.17
CA GLN A 103 -9.90 13.33 32.40
C GLN A 103 -11.39 13.69 32.25
N GLN A 104 -11.96 13.53 31.05
CA GLN A 104 -13.33 13.94 30.70
C GLN A 104 -13.62 15.40 31.07
N ASP A 105 -12.63 16.29 30.89
CA ASP A 105 -12.79 17.70 31.19
C ASP A 105 -13.61 18.38 30.07
N HIS A 106 -14.92 18.38 30.26
CA HIS A 106 -15.89 18.89 29.30
C HIS A 106 -15.57 20.33 28.84
N TYR A 107 -15.10 21.20 29.73
CA TYR A 107 -14.84 22.60 29.41
C TYR A 107 -13.74 22.80 28.36
N TYR A 108 -12.88 21.80 28.15
CA TYR A 108 -11.79 21.87 27.18
C TYR A 108 -12.18 21.38 25.78
N ILE A 109 -13.29 20.66 25.61
CA ILE A 109 -13.60 19.98 24.34
C ILE A 109 -13.79 20.95 23.18
N SER A 110 -14.53 22.05 23.39
CA SER A 110 -14.66 23.08 22.35
C SER A 110 -13.35 23.82 22.08
N GLY A 111 -12.47 23.94 23.07
CA GLY A 111 -11.13 24.50 22.88
C GLY A 111 -10.21 23.59 22.07
N ILE A 112 -10.31 22.28 22.28
CA ILE A 112 -9.59 21.25 21.50
C ILE A 112 -10.08 21.25 20.07
N GLU A 113 -11.39 21.26 19.86
CA GLU A 113 -12.01 21.35 18.53
C GLU A 113 -11.47 22.55 17.75
N LEU A 114 -11.54 23.75 18.35
CA LEU A 114 -11.08 24.98 17.72
C LEU A 114 -9.59 24.93 17.39
N PHE A 115 -8.77 24.48 18.34
CA PHE A 115 -7.33 24.35 18.12
C PHE A 115 -6.98 23.39 16.98
N LEU A 116 -7.60 22.21 16.94
CA LEU A 116 -7.36 21.21 15.89
C LEU A 116 -7.75 21.75 14.52
N PHE A 117 -8.92 22.40 14.43
CA PHE A 117 -9.38 23.01 13.20
C PHE A 117 -8.44 24.12 12.74
N ASP A 118 -8.14 25.09 13.60
CA ASP A 118 -7.32 26.25 13.26
C ASP A 118 -5.91 25.82 12.86
N TRP A 119 -5.29 24.93 13.64
CA TRP A 119 -3.93 24.47 13.35
C TRP A 119 -3.88 23.71 12.01
N LEU A 120 -4.76 22.73 11.81
CA LEU A 120 -4.69 21.88 10.62
C LEU A 120 -5.11 22.64 9.36
N SER A 121 -6.11 23.52 9.46
CA SER A 121 -6.53 24.35 8.33
C SER A 121 -5.45 25.35 7.91
N GLU A 122 -4.81 26.04 8.86
CA GLU A 122 -3.72 26.96 8.56
C GLU A 122 -2.52 26.22 7.98
N HIS A 123 -2.11 25.12 8.62
CA HIS A 123 -0.96 24.34 8.18
C HIS A 123 -1.12 23.83 6.75
N ILE A 124 -2.24 23.20 6.42
CA ILE A 124 -2.50 22.69 5.06
C ILE A 124 -2.56 23.83 4.04
N ASN A 125 -3.31 24.89 4.34
CA ASN A 125 -3.56 25.94 3.35
C ASN A 125 -2.39 26.91 3.16
N VAL A 126 -1.48 27.00 4.14
CA VAL A 126 -0.39 27.99 4.13
C VAL A 126 0.98 27.35 4.07
N HIS A 127 1.22 26.26 4.78
CA HIS A 127 2.54 25.62 4.86
C HIS A 127 2.68 24.47 3.87
N ASP A 128 1.71 23.57 3.81
CA ASP A 128 1.74 22.41 2.91
C ASP A 128 1.56 22.84 1.45
N ALA A 129 0.66 23.78 1.21
CA ALA A 129 0.43 24.36 -0.11
C ALA A 129 1.71 24.95 -0.75
N LYS A 130 2.75 25.30 0.03
CA LYS A 130 4.01 25.84 -0.49
C LYS A 130 4.86 24.79 -1.22
N TYR A 131 4.72 23.51 -0.88
CA TYR A 131 5.47 22.48 -1.58
C TYR A 131 4.80 22.04 -2.90
N ARG A 132 3.62 22.57 -3.21
CA ARG A 132 2.91 22.29 -4.48
C ARG A 132 3.78 22.69 -5.67
N GLY A 133 4.03 21.73 -6.56
CA GLY A 133 4.85 21.93 -7.75
C GLY A 133 6.34 22.15 -7.47
N VAL A 134 6.75 22.03 -6.21
CA VAL A 134 8.15 21.99 -5.77
C VAL A 134 8.55 20.55 -5.47
N LEU A 135 7.67 19.82 -4.79
CA LEU A 135 7.78 18.38 -4.58
C LEU A 135 7.01 17.64 -5.66
N ASP A 136 7.60 16.56 -6.14
CA ASP A 136 6.96 15.61 -7.04
C ASP A 136 6.84 14.24 -6.38
N ASP A 137 5.66 13.65 -6.41
CA ASP A 137 5.45 12.29 -5.94
C ASP A 137 5.56 11.30 -7.11
N GLU A 138 6.57 11.49 -7.98
CA GLU A 138 6.83 10.69 -9.19
C GLU A 138 6.74 9.19 -8.90
N LEU A 139 7.19 8.77 -7.72
CA LEU A 139 7.15 7.38 -7.27
C LEU A 139 5.75 6.88 -6.95
N GLU A 140 4.94 7.65 -6.22
CA GLU A 140 3.58 7.24 -5.92
C GLU A 140 2.61 7.52 -7.06
N SER A 141 2.89 8.46 -7.97
CA SER A 141 2.21 8.60 -9.25
C SER A 141 2.48 7.39 -10.14
N LEU A 142 3.74 6.94 -10.26
CA LEU A 142 4.07 5.73 -11.02
C LEU A 142 3.45 4.46 -10.41
N VAL A 143 3.41 4.37 -9.08
CA VAL A 143 2.81 3.25 -8.35
C VAL A 143 1.28 3.32 -8.38
N GLN A 144 0.66 4.47 -8.14
CA GLN A 144 -0.79 4.64 -8.21
C GLN A 144 -1.31 4.50 -9.64
N ASP A 145 -0.62 5.01 -10.66
CA ASP A 145 -1.02 4.81 -12.06
C ASP A 145 -0.88 3.35 -12.50
N ALA A 146 0.11 2.63 -11.98
CA ALA A 146 0.26 1.19 -12.22
C ALA A 146 -0.77 0.35 -11.43
N LEU A 147 -1.10 0.75 -10.19
CA LEU A 147 -2.09 0.07 -9.36
C LEU A 147 -3.53 0.38 -9.77
N PHE A 148 -3.81 1.57 -10.29
CA PHE A 148 -5.13 1.97 -10.75
C PHE A 148 -5.51 1.31 -12.09
N ASN A 149 -4.52 0.96 -12.91
CA ASN A 149 -4.73 0.24 -14.16
C ASN A 149 -4.51 -1.28 -14.03
N GLU A 150 -4.36 -1.80 -12.81
CA GLU A 150 -4.16 -3.23 -12.54
C GLU A 150 -2.92 -3.85 -13.23
N ILE A 151 -2.04 -3.02 -13.79
CA ILE A 151 -0.98 -3.42 -14.71
C ILE A 151 0.27 -2.52 -14.53
N LEU A 152 1.45 -3.14 -14.45
CA LEU A 152 2.76 -2.51 -14.24
C LEU A 152 3.75 -2.96 -15.33
N SER A 153 4.49 -2.04 -15.94
CA SER A 153 5.58 -2.39 -16.88
C SER A 153 6.90 -2.72 -16.15
N VAL A 154 7.81 -3.45 -16.82
CA VAL A 154 9.15 -3.75 -16.27
C VAL A 154 9.95 -2.50 -15.92
N ALA A 155 9.86 -1.44 -16.74
CA ALA A 155 10.56 -0.18 -16.47
C ALA A 155 10.05 0.50 -15.19
N GLN A 156 8.73 0.51 -14.99
CA GLN A 156 8.11 1.03 -13.76
C GLN A 156 8.49 0.17 -12.56
N LEU A 157 8.43 -1.17 -12.67
CA LEU A 157 8.85 -2.07 -11.61
C LEU A 157 10.31 -1.83 -11.20
N LYS A 158 11.24 -1.71 -12.17
CA LYS A 158 12.65 -1.40 -11.88
C LYS A 158 12.80 -0.08 -11.12
N SER A 159 12.04 0.94 -11.50
CA SER A 159 12.08 2.25 -10.83
C SER A 159 11.59 2.16 -9.38
N ILE A 160 10.51 1.42 -9.13
CA ILE A 160 9.96 1.17 -7.78
C ILE A 160 10.97 0.41 -6.92
N LEU A 161 11.59 -0.64 -7.46
CA LEU A 161 12.56 -1.46 -6.74
C LEU A 161 13.82 -0.69 -6.33
N VAL A 162 14.26 0.28 -7.14
CA VAL A 162 15.42 1.12 -6.82
C VAL A 162 15.11 2.13 -5.72
N ALA A 163 13.92 2.72 -5.76
CA ALA A 163 13.60 3.83 -4.87
C ALA A 163 13.00 3.41 -3.54
N ASN A 164 12.03 2.49 -3.52
CA ASN A 164 11.42 2.01 -2.29
C ASN A 164 10.88 0.58 -2.45
N PRO A 165 11.72 -0.45 -2.34
CA PRO A 165 11.27 -1.84 -2.50
C PRO A 165 10.32 -2.31 -1.39
N ALA A 166 10.20 -1.58 -0.27
CA ALA A 166 9.41 -2.01 0.88
C ALA A 166 7.89 -1.84 0.67
N VAL A 167 7.46 -0.95 -0.24
CA VAL A 167 6.04 -0.65 -0.49
C VAL A 167 5.32 -1.69 -1.36
N ILE A 168 6.08 -2.55 -2.04
CA ILE A 168 5.54 -3.63 -2.87
C ILE A 168 5.92 -5.01 -2.35
N ALA A 169 5.09 -5.99 -2.64
CA ALA A 169 5.39 -7.41 -2.50
C ALA A 169 5.39 -8.06 -3.88
N LEU A 170 6.56 -8.46 -4.38
CA LEU A 170 6.66 -9.25 -5.60
C LEU A 170 6.25 -10.69 -5.32
N VAL A 171 5.27 -11.21 -6.06
CA VAL A 171 4.76 -12.57 -5.89
C VAL A 171 4.89 -13.33 -7.22
N ASP A 172 5.76 -14.33 -7.24
CA ASP A 172 5.93 -15.21 -8.39
C ASP A 172 4.97 -16.40 -8.27
N VAL A 173 3.98 -16.46 -9.17
CA VAL A 173 2.93 -17.50 -9.19
C VAL A 173 3.18 -18.57 -10.26
N ARG A 174 4.40 -18.66 -10.79
CA ARG A 174 4.78 -19.72 -11.73
C ARG A 174 4.82 -21.09 -11.05
N THR A 175 5.05 -22.15 -11.80
CA THR A 175 5.26 -23.49 -11.22
C THR A 175 6.58 -23.54 -10.44
N ALA A 176 6.74 -24.45 -9.48
CA ALA A 176 8.01 -24.62 -8.77
C ALA A 176 9.16 -24.90 -9.74
N TRP A 177 8.91 -25.66 -10.81
CA TRP A 177 9.92 -25.91 -11.84
C TRP A 177 10.34 -24.62 -12.56
N GLU A 178 9.40 -23.76 -12.95
CA GLU A 178 9.73 -22.46 -13.56
C GLU A 178 10.50 -21.55 -12.60
N GLN A 179 10.18 -21.59 -11.30
CA GLN A 179 10.86 -20.81 -10.26
C GLN A 179 12.26 -21.34 -9.93
N ALA A 180 12.46 -22.66 -10.00
CA ALA A 180 13.78 -23.29 -9.82
C ALA A 180 14.76 -22.86 -10.91
N ASN A 181 14.28 -22.56 -12.12
CA ASN A 181 15.08 -21.99 -13.20
C ASN A 181 15.39 -20.49 -13.02
N GLY A 182 15.00 -19.90 -11.89
CA GLY A 182 15.30 -18.53 -11.51
C GLY A 182 14.04 -17.70 -11.32
N ILE A 183 14.11 -16.73 -10.40
CA ILE A 183 13.06 -15.76 -10.08
C ILE A 183 13.58 -14.32 -10.19
N ILE A 184 12.67 -13.35 -10.31
CA ILE A 184 13.02 -11.93 -10.23
C ILE A 184 13.60 -11.64 -8.83
N PRO A 185 14.72 -10.91 -8.70
CA PRO A 185 15.30 -10.54 -7.41
C PRO A 185 14.26 -9.93 -6.45
N GLY A 186 14.19 -10.45 -5.23
CA GLY A 186 13.23 -10.00 -4.21
C GLY A 186 11.82 -10.55 -4.35
N ALA A 187 11.51 -11.33 -5.39
CA ALA A 187 10.23 -11.99 -5.52
C ALA A 187 10.05 -13.12 -4.50
N ARG A 188 8.89 -13.15 -3.85
CA ARG A 188 8.44 -14.29 -3.05
C ARG A 188 7.92 -15.36 -3.98
N ALA A 189 8.47 -16.56 -3.87
CA ALA A 189 7.95 -17.75 -4.52
C ALA A 189 6.58 -18.14 -3.93
N TYR A 190 5.56 -18.24 -4.78
CA TYR A 190 4.24 -18.76 -4.45
C TYR A 190 3.84 -19.79 -5.53
N PRO A 191 4.51 -20.96 -5.54
CA PRO A 191 4.39 -21.91 -6.64
C PRO A 191 2.95 -22.42 -6.77
N ILE A 192 2.38 -22.25 -7.96
CA ILE A 192 1.06 -22.82 -8.30
C ILE A 192 1.29 -24.08 -9.11
N ASP A 193 1.56 -25.15 -8.37
CA ASP A 193 1.73 -26.49 -8.88
C ASP A 193 0.49 -27.33 -8.66
N TYR A 194 0.41 -28.38 -9.47
CA TYR A 194 -0.67 -29.33 -9.42
C TYR A 194 -0.32 -30.47 -8.46
N VAL A 195 -1.26 -30.85 -7.58
CA VAL A 195 -0.99 -31.79 -6.47
C VAL A 195 -1.39 -33.25 -6.80
N GLU A 196 -2.43 -33.54 -7.62
CA GLU A 196 -2.83 -34.93 -7.99
C GLU A 196 -3.63 -35.08 -9.32
N GLY A 197 -3.12 -35.78 -10.36
CA GLY A 197 -3.70 -35.84 -11.75
C GLY A 197 -2.87 -35.14 -12.89
N PRO A 198 -3.45 -34.77 -14.06
CA PRO A 198 -2.69 -34.26 -15.22
C PRO A 198 -2.16 -32.82 -15.03
N ARG A 199 -0.88 -32.61 -15.33
CA ARG A 199 -0.17 -31.32 -15.21
C ARG A 199 -0.61 -30.32 -16.27
N GLN A 200 -0.38 -29.02 -16.04
CA GLN A 200 -0.58 -27.98 -17.06
C GLN A 200 0.18 -28.29 -18.37
N SER A 201 1.34 -28.95 -18.30
CA SER A 201 2.13 -29.37 -19.46
C SER A 201 1.47 -30.48 -20.29
N ASP A 202 0.53 -31.22 -19.70
CA ASP A 202 -0.06 -32.41 -20.30
C ASP A 202 -1.20 -32.06 -21.28
N PHE A 203 -1.65 -30.79 -21.29
CA PHE A 203 -2.69 -30.29 -22.18
C PHE A 203 -2.10 -29.48 -23.34
N TYR A 204 -2.45 -29.83 -24.58
CA TYR A 204 -2.01 -29.08 -25.76
C TYR A 204 -2.69 -27.71 -25.86
N ASN A 205 -3.98 -27.59 -25.52
CA ASN A 205 -4.75 -26.36 -25.63
C ASN A 205 -4.44 -25.38 -24.48
N PRO A 206 -4.09 -24.10 -24.75
CA PRO A 206 -3.89 -23.07 -23.74
C PRO A 206 -5.03 -22.88 -22.74
N GLU A 207 -6.29 -23.03 -23.17
CA GLU A 207 -7.46 -22.84 -22.29
C GLU A 207 -7.52 -23.90 -21.18
N ASP A 208 -7.23 -25.16 -21.51
CA ASP A 208 -7.20 -26.24 -20.53
C ASP A 208 -6.07 -26.02 -19.51
N ARG A 209 -4.91 -25.49 -19.94
CA ARG A 209 -3.81 -25.15 -19.02
C ARG A 209 -4.20 -24.05 -18.04
N LEU A 210 -4.95 -23.05 -18.51
CA LEU A 210 -5.45 -21.96 -17.67
C LEU A 210 -6.51 -22.44 -16.68
N ARG A 211 -7.42 -23.32 -17.11
CA ARG A 211 -8.40 -23.94 -16.22
C ARG A 211 -7.71 -24.69 -15.08
N VAL A 212 -6.74 -25.55 -15.41
CA VAL A 212 -5.97 -26.32 -14.41
C VAL A 212 -5.20 -25.39 -13.48
N PHE A 213 -4.60 -24.32 -14.00
CA PHE A 213 -3.95 -23.31 -13.16
C PHE A 213 -4.92 -22.68 -12.16
N ALA A 214 -6.13 -22.29 -12.59
CA ALA A 214 -7.14 -21.69 -11.72
C ALA A 214 -7.56 -22.65 -10.59
N GLU A 215 -7.79 -23.92 -10.93
CA GLU A 215 -8.14 -24.97 -9.95
C GLU A 215 -7.02 -25.17 -8.90
N CYS A 216 -5.75 -25.24 -9.32
CA CYS A 216 -4.60 -25.29 -8.40
C CYS A 216 -4.52 -24.06 -7.51
N PHE A 217 -4.72 -22.89 -8.10
CA PHE A 217 -4.62 -21.64 -7.38
C PHE A 217 -5.69 -21.56 -6.29
N HIS A 218 -6.95 -21.84 -6.60
CA HIS A 218 -8.04 -21.78 -5.61
C HIS A 218 -7.89 -22.80 -4.47
N THR A 219 -7.26 -23.95 -4.73
CA THR A 219 -6.99 -24.95 -3.68
C THR A 219 -5.82 -24.55 -2.78
N THR A 220 -4.82 -23.88 -3.34
CA THR A 220 -3.58 -23.49 -2.63
C THR A 220 -3.70 -22.13 -1.95
N PHE A 221 -4.46 -21.20 -2.54
CA PHE A 221 -4.55 -19.80 -2.10
C PHE A 221 -5.01 -19.67 -0.66
N ARG A 222 -4.25 -18.96 0.15
CA ARG A 222 -4.63 -18.52 1.49
C ARG A 222 -4.41 -17.02 1.59
N ARG A 223 -5.47 -16.27 1.89
CA ARG A 223 -5.38 -14.81 2.02
C ARG A 223 -4.32 -14.39 3.03
N ASP A 224 -4.24 -15.09 4.15
CA ASP A 224 -3.33 -14.73 5.26
C ASP A 224 -1.85 -14.93 4.93
N ASP A 225 -1.54 -15.52 3.77
CA ASP A 225 -0.18 -15.54 3.25
C ASP A 225 0.28 -14.14 2.80
N PHE A 226 -0.61 -13.17 2.65
CA PHE A 226 -0.36 -11.88 2.00
C PHE A 226 -0.54 -10.68 2.95
N ASP A 227 0.28 -9.65 2.76
CA ASP A 227 0.34 -8.46 3.61
C ASP A 227 -0.65 -7.40 3.11
N GLU A 228 -1.71 -7.13 3.87
CA GLU A 228 -2.79 -6.21 3.47
C GLU A 228 -2.35 -4.75 3.29
N ASP A 229 -1.24 -4.37 3.92
CA ASP A 229 -0.70 -3.02 3.83
C ASP A 229 0.15 -2.82 2.56
N LYS A 230 0.53 -3.92 1.89
CA LYS A 230 1.35 -3.89 0.68
C LYS A 230 0.55 -4.02 -0.61
N SER A 231 1.13 -3.47 -1.67
CA SER A 231 0.65 -3.70 -3.02
C SER A 231 1.40 -4.87 -3.65
N HIS A 232 0.67 -5.85 -4.17
CA HIS A 232 1.26 -7.09 -4.68
C HIS A 232 1.49 -7.02 -6.18
N VAL A 233 2.75 -7.13 -6.61
CA VAL A 233 3.10 -7.24 -8.02
C VAL A 233 3.13 -8.71 -8.38
N LEU A 234 2.12 -9.15 -9.11
CA LEU A 234 1.93 -10.53 -9.51
C LEU A 234 2.76 -10.82 -10.77
N VAL A 235 3.54 -11.89 -10.72
CA VAL A 235 4.47 -12.28 -11.79
C VAL A 235 4.19 -13.71 -12.21
N CYS A 236 3.96 -13.92 -13.51
CA CYS A 236 4.02 -15.24 -14.13
C CYS A 236 4.94 -15.22 -15.35
N ARG A 237 4.94 -16.29 -16.16
CA ARG A 237 5.80 -16.37 -17.36
C ARG A 237 5.52 -15.28 -18.41
N SER A 238 4.25 -14.95 -18.66
CA SER A 238 3.84 -14.07 -19.77
C SER A 238 2.65 -13.15 -19.48
N GLY A 239 2.19 -13.06 -18.22
CA GLY A 239 1.04 -12.26 -17.80
C GLY A 239 -0.33 -12.98 -17.84
N VAL A 240 -0.47 -14.09 -18.56
CA VAL A 240 -1.80 -14.73 -18.76
C VAL A 240 -2.40 -15.31 -17.46
N ARG A 241 -1.54 -15.82 -16.57
CA ARG A 241 -1.97 -16.44 -15.29
C ARG A 241 -2.27 -15.42 -14.21
N THR A 242 -1.66 -14.23 -14.28
CA THR A 242 -1.75 -13.23 -13.22
C THR A 242 -3.12 -12.59 -13.14
N GLY A 243 -3.88 -12.52 -14.25
CA GLY A 243 -5.26 -12.03 -14.23
C GLY A 243 -6.20 -12.85 -13.34
N ILE A 244 -6.05 -14.19 -13.34
CA ILE A 244 -6.82 -15.09 -12.47
C ILE A 244 -6.49 -14.83 -10.99
N VAL A 245 -5.20 -14.66 -10.69
CA VAL A 245 -4.75 -14.39 -9.32
C VAL A 245 -5.19 -13.00 -8.86
N LEU A 246 -5.12 -12.01 -9.75
CA LEU A 246 -5.51 -10.64 -9.46
C LEU A 246 -6.99 -10.54 -9.10
N GLU A 247 -7.86 -11.20 -9.86
CA GLU A 247 -9.30 -11.21 -9.58
C GLU A 247 -9.61 -11.70 -8.15
N GLU A 248 -8.93 -12.76 -7.71
CA GLU A 248 -9.05 -13.31 -6.37
C GLU A 248 -8.51 -12.37 -5.28
N PHE A 249 -7.37 -11.73 -5.53
CA PHE A 249 -6.78 -10.76 -4.61
C PHE A 249 -7.76 -9.61 -4.36
N LEU A 250 -8.29 -9.02 -5.44
CA LEU A 250 -9.26 -7.93 -5.35
C LEU A 250 -10.53 -8.36 -4.63
N ARG A 251 -11.04 -9.57 -4.91
CA ARG A 251 -12.22 -10.13 -4.23
C ARG A 251 -12.03 -10.26 -2.72
N CYS A 252 -10.81 -10.59 -2.29
CA CYS A 252 -10.46 -10.75 -0.87
C CYS A 252 -9.94 -9.45 -0.22
N GLY A 253 -10.01 -8.31 -0.91
CA GLY A 253 -9.58 -7.00 -0.40
C GLY A 253 -8.07 -6.76 -0.38
N LEU A 254 -7.29 -7.61 -1.06
CA LEU A 254 -5.86 -7.38 -1.28
C LEU A 254 -5.65 -6.43 -2.48
N LYS A 255 -4.59 -5.62 -2.40
CA LYS A 255 -4.17 -4.76 -3.51
C LYS A 255 -3.18 -5.52 -4.38
N GLY A 256 -3.37 -5.49 -5.69
CA GLY A 256 -2.43 -6.11 -6.62
C GLY A 256 -2.44 -5.50 -8.01
N CYS A 257 -1.39 -5.79 -8.78
CA CYS A 257 -1.28 -5.47 -10.20
C CYS A 257 -0.44 -6.53 -10.92
N GLU A 258 -0.61 -6.66 -12.23
CA GLU A 258 0.12 -7.61 -13.07
C GLU A 258 1.39 -7.01 -13.66
N LEU A 259 2.50 -7.75 -13.67
CA LEU A 259 3.67 -7.36 -14.45
C LEU A 259 3.47 -7.68 -15.94
N ILE A 260 3.39 -6.65 -16.79
CA ILE A 260 3.20 -6.79 -18.25
C ILE A 260 4.29 -7.71 -18.83
N GLY A 261 3.83 -8.76 -19.53
CA GLY A 261 4.71 -9.70 -20.21
C GLY A 261 5.50 -10.62 -19.27
N GLY A 262 5.32 -10.49 -17.95
CA GLY A 262 5.89 -11.37 -16.93
C GLY A 262 7.41 -11.50 -17.00
N VAL A 263 7.91 -12.68 -16.63
CA VAL A 263 9.35 -12.99 -16.63
C VAL A 263 9.96 -12.89 -18.04
N LYS A 264 9.22 -13.26 -19.10
CA LYS A 264 9.73 -13.12 -20.48
C LYS A 264 10.11 -11.69 -20.81
N GLU A 265 9.28 -10.73 -20.41
CA GLU A 265 9.53 -9.31 -20.67
C GLU A 265 10.64 -8.77 -19.76
N TRP A 266 10.71 -9.23 -18.51
CA TRP A 266 11.80 -8.94 -17.59
C TRP A 266 13.16 -9.33 -18.18
N GLU A 267 13.28 -10.56 -18.67
CA GLU A 267 14.48 -11.07 -19.34
C GLU A 267 14.79 -10.30 -20.64
N ARG A 268 13.76 -9.99 -21.44
CA ARG A 268 13.92 -9.19 -22.68
C ARG A 268 14.54 -7.82 -22.40
N GLN A 269 14.19 -7.21 -21.28
CA GLN A 269 14.75 -5.95 -20.80
C GLN A 269 16.02 -6.12 -19.96
N LYS A 270 16.70 -7.27 -20.08
CA LYS A 270 17.96 -7.59 -19.37
C LYS A 270 17.83 -7.43 -17.85
N GLY A 271 16.70 -7.85 -17.28
CA GLY A 271 16.56 -7.96 -15.85
C GLY A 271 17.32 -9.18 -15.31
N ASP A 272 17.96 -9.02 -14.16
CA ASP A 272 18.69 -10.13 -13.51
C ASP A 272 17.72 -11.18 -12.98
N MET A 273 18.17 -12.43 -12.91
CA MET A 273 17.42 -13.55 -12.34
C MET A 273 18.24 -14.19 -11.23
N VAL A 274 17.57 -14.57 -10.15
CA VAL A 274 18.20 -15.29 -9.02
C VAL A 274 17.75 -16.74 -9.05
N VAL A 275 18.70 -17.64 -9.22
CA VAL A 275 18.49 -19.08 -9.00
C VAL A 275 18.64 -19.33 -7.50
N LYS A 276 17.66 -19.97 -6.86
CA LYS A 276 17.82 -20.39 -5.46
C LYS A 276 18.84 -21.52 -5.43
N ASP A 277 19.94 -21.34 -4.70
CA ASP A 277 21.05 -22.29 -4.63
C ASP A 277 20.58 -23.65 -4.05
N ASP A 278 20.83 -24.72 -4.81
CA ASP A 278 20.40 -26.10 -4.55
C ASP A 278 21.32 -26.82 -3.57
N SER A 279 21.24 -26.48 -2.28
CA SER A 279 21.82 -27.35 -1.24
C SER A 279 20.84 -28.41 -0.72
N VAL A 280 19.68 -28.61 -1.36
CA VAL A 280 18.72 -29.69 -1.03
C VAL A 280 18.05 -30.27 -2.30
N LEU A 281 18.85 -30.71 -3.27
CA LEU A 281 18.40 -31.67 -4.28
C LEU A 281 19.44 -32.79 -4.43
N LEU A 282 19.56 -33.61 -3.38
CA LEU A 282 20.02 -34.98 -3.55
C LEU A 282 18.80 -35.89 -3.51
N SER A 283 18.52 -36.47 -4.68
CA SER A 283 17.80 -37.72 -4.93
C SER A 283 16.48 -37.63 -5.70
N TYR A 284 16.48 -37.14 -6.94
CA TYR A 284 15.64 -37.77 -7.97
C TYR A 284 16.43 -37.85 -9.27
N GLY A 285 16.73 -39.08 -9.66
CA GLY A 285 17.72 -39.46 -10.65
C GLY A 285 17.38 -39.03 -12.07
N GLU A 286 18.45 -38.82 -12.82
CA GLU A 286 18.48 -38.77 -14.27
C GLU A 286 17.90 -40.08 -14.85
N GLU A 287 16.90 -39.97 -15.72
CA GLU A 287 16.79 -40.88 -16.86
C GLU A 287 16.63 -40.03 -18.11
N GLU A 288 17.73 -39.91 -18.85
CA GLU A 288 17.75 -39.50 -20.25
C GLU A 288 16.87 -40.46 -21.05
N VAL A 289 15.77 -39.96 -21.61
CA VAL A 289 15.08 -40.65 -22.70
C VAL A 289 15.50 -40.00 -24.01
N ALA A 290 16.47 -40.62 -24.65
CA ALA A 290 16.83 -40.36 -26.04
C ALA A 290 15.63 -40.67 -26.94
N PHE A 291 15.16 -39.68 -27.70
CA PHE A 291 14.19 -39.91 -28.77
C PHE A 291 14.94 -40.31 -30.06
N PRO A 292 14.54 -41.40 -30.73
CA PRO A 292 15.08 -41.72 -32.04
C PRO A 292 14.50 -40.77 -33.08
N CYS A 293 15.38 -40.17 -33.86
CA CYS A 293 15.05 -39.34 -35.02
C CYS A 293 14.51 -40.22 -36.16
N ILE A 294 13.23 -40.05 -36.51
CA ILE A 294 12.68 -40.17 -37.88
C ILE A 294 11.52 -39.19 -38.03
#